data_AF-A0A2D8I334-F1
#
_entry.id   AF-A0A2D8I334-F1
#
_cell.length_a   1.000
_cell.length_b   1.000
_cell.length_c   1.000
_cell.angle_alpha   90.00
_cell.angle_beta   90.00
_cell.angle_gamma   90.00
#
_symmetry.space_group_name_H-M   'P 1'
#
loop_
_entity.id
_entity.type
_entity.pdbx_description
1 polymer ?
#
loop_
_entity_poly.entity_id
_entity_poly.type
_entity_poly.pdbx_seq_one_letter_code
_entity_poly.pdbx_strand_id
1 'polypeptide(L)'
;MEGFFKDQADAFFMYSEDTRAQILGLDDSAIVPGLNQRLEEALLAGTLTREDLSGSTKSKVPTGTSPMATDAEVMALSDKLKQAGHIGLMEELLELSDGKLTKDWIRTGEVANILLQDYNWATALPVVLSSTEVLANPFYTPIAQLRKELENDMLIYGDTSVLGGRNQVITNGSSSLGSYFNGTTSTVIISSLENTTASDSFTWETPNQQDTRLVVMSGEKIDLKQGMTLKSATSDLVLSSRENMLIDQVTLDVGNEVAVRGLKDVDIKNATMGANMKATVKARQNLNVDGLNFNRSVSNILMEATTIRLSNVHFPGNSAVQLNSLKGPIDGKYPNFGTNISAAQQVGRVNFIQNVSSGGNVLNNRQAFDQFGNNIKIGKINRP
;
A
#
# COMPACT_ATOMS: atom_id res chain seq x y z
N MET A 1 22.18 -21.04 -29.28
CA MET A 1 22.92 -19.83 -28.87
C MET A 1 23.76 -19.27 -30.02
N GLU A 2 23.20 -18.33 -30.78
CA GLU A 2 23.93 -17.57 -31.80
C GLU A 2 24.84 -16.54 -31.08
N GLY A 3 26.11 -16.40 -31.51
CA GLY A 3 27.04 -15.44 -30.90
C GLY A 3 27.83 -15.92 -29.66
N PHE A 4 27.70 -17.19 -29.27
CA PHE A 4 28.52 -17.80 -28.21
C PHE A 4 29.82 -18.37 -28.79
N PHE A 5 30.94 -17.70 -28.52
CA PHE A 5 32.27 -18.08 -29.00
C PHE A 5 33.22 -18.35 -27.82
N LYS A 6 34.49 -18.62 -28.14
CA LYS A 6 35.54 -19.00 -27.18
C LYS A 6 35.64 -18.01 -25.99
N ASP A 7 35.53 -16.71 -26.26
CA ASP A 7 35.65 -15.68 -25.22
C ASP A 7 34.49 -15.73 -24.20
N GLN A 8 33.27 -16.09 -24.63
CA GLN A 8 32.11 -16.26 -23.76
C GLN A 8 32.20 -17.57 -22.98
N ALA A 9 32.77 -18.63 -23.58
CA ALA A 9 33.06 -19.86 -22.88
C ALA A 9 34.10 -19.63 -21.76
N ASP A 10 35.20 -18.92 -22.08
CA ASP A 10 36.25 -18.60 -21.11
C ASP A 10 35.70 -17.75 -19.96
N ALA A 11 34.85 -16.75 -20.24
CA ALA A 11 34.17 -15.95 -19.22
C ALA A 11 33.19 -16.78 -18.37
N PHE A 12 32.42 -17.67 -19.00
CA PHE A 12 31.45 -18.52 -18.31
C PHE A 12 32.14 -19.47 -17.31
N PHE A 13 33.29 -20.04 -17.68
CA PHE A 13 34.05 -20.94 -16.80
C PHE A 13 34.82 -20.22 -15.67
N MET A 14 34.90 -18.89 -15.68
CA MET A 14 35.47 -18.12 -14.56
C MET A 14 34.52 -18.01 -13.35
N TYR A 15 33.21 -18.21 -13.54
CA TYR A 15 32.22 -18.18 -12.46
C TYR A 15 32.15 -19.50 -11.69
N SER A 16 31.67 -19.48 -10.44
CA SER A 16 31.41 -20.70 -9.66
C SER A 16 30.33 -21.58 -10.28
N GLU A 17 30.24 -22.83 -9.83
CA GLU A 17 29.25 -23.80 -10.32
C GLU A 17 27.81 -23.33 -10.12
N ASP A 18 27.52 -22.69 -8.98
CA ASP A 18 26.19 -22.17 -8.66
C ASP A 18 25.81 -21.00 -9.58
N THR A 19 26.73 -20.05 -9.82
CA THR A 19 26.50 -18.91 -10.71
C THR A 19 26.36 -19.37 -12.16
N ARG A 20 27.13 -20.38 -12.60
CA ARG A 20 26.98 -20.99 -13.93
C ARG A 20 25.61 -21.64 -14.10
N ALA A 21 25.09 -22.32 -13.08
CA ALA A 21 23.75 -22.91 -13.11
C ALA A 21 22.65 -21.83 -13.22
N GLN A 22 22.83 -20.67 -12.56
CA GLN A 22 21.92 -19.53 -12.69
C GLN A 22 21.98 -18.89 -14.09
N ILE A 23 23.18 -18.70 -14.64
CA ILE A 23 23.37 -18.16 -16.00
C ILE A 23 22.73 -19.09 -17.03
N LEU A 24 22.86 -20.40 -16.89
CA LEU A 24 22.21 -21.37 -17.77
C LEU A 24 20.67 -21.41 -17.63
N GLY A 25 20.14 -20.82 -16.56
CA GLY A 25 18.71 -20.61 -16.38
C GLY A 25 18.15 -19.39 -17.14
N LEU A 26 19.02 -18.56 -17.73
CA LEU A 26 18.62 -17.43 -18.57
C LEU A 26 18.31 -17.87 -20.01
N ASP A 27 17.57 -17.04 -20.75
CA ASP A 27 17.39 -17.27 -22.19
C ASP A 27 18.70 -17.01 -22.96
N ASP A 28 18.93 -17.76 -24.04
CA ASP A 28 20.06 -17.63 -24.96
C ASP A 28 20.33 -16.16 -25.36
N SER A 29 19.28 -15.32 -25.51
CA SER A 29 19.43 -13.90 -25.86
C SER A 29 20.00 -13.01 -24.75
N ALA A 30 19.92 -13.45 -23.49
CA ALA A 30 20.45 -12.73 -22.33
C ALA A 30 21.83 -13.26 -21.89
N ILE A 31 22.11 -14.54 -22.14
CA ILE A 31 23.37 -15.18 -21.77
C ILE A 31 24.56 -14.54 -22.50
N VAL A 32 24.48 -14.38 -23.83
CA VAL A 32 25.61 -13.87 -24.63
C VAL A 32 25.95 -12.41 -24.29
N PRO A 33 25.00 -11.46 -24.23
CA PRO A 33 25.30 -10.09 -23.79
C PRO A 33 25.82 -10.01 -22.35
N GLY A 34 25.27 -10.83 -21.44
CA GLY A 34 25.72 -10.87 -20.04
C GLY A 34 27.17 -11.33 -19.90
N LEU A 35 27.56 -12.39 -20.62
CA LEU A 35 28.94 -12.88 -20.63
C LEU A 35 29.92 -11.91 -21.28
N ASN A 36 29.48 -11.12 -22.27
CA ASN A 36 30.30 -10.07 -22.87
C ASN A 36 30.65 -8.93 -21.90
N GLN A 37 29.78 -8.66 -20.93
CA GLN A 37 29.98 -7.59 -19.94
C GLN A 37 30.94 -7.97 -18.82
N ARG A 38 31.27 -9.27 -18.66
CA ARG A 38 32.18 -9.79 -17.61
C ARG A 38 31.85 -9.25 -16.22
N LEU A 39 30.57 -9.25 -15.88
CA LEU A 39 30.08 -8.75 -14.60
C LEU A 39 30.71 -9.52 -13.44
N GLU A 40 30.97 -8.84 -12.33
CA GLU A 40 31.50 -9.50 -11.13
C GLU A 40 30.49 -10.50 -10.56
N GLU A 41 30.98 -11.63 -10.08
CA GLU A 41 30.13 -12.73 -9.59
C GLU A 41 29.19 -12.30 -8.45
N ALA A 42 29.66 -11.42 -7.56
CA ALA A 42 28.86 -10.89 -6.46
C ALA A 42 27.64 -10.07 -6.95
N LEU A 43 27.76 -9.41 -8.10
CA LEU A 43 26.65 -8.68 -8.72
C LEU A 43 25.64 -9.63 -9.34
N LEU A 44 26.11 -10.69 -10.01
CA LEU A 44 25.26 -11.72 -10.62
C LEU A 44 24.46 -12.50 -9.56
N ALA A 45 25.10 -12.92 -8.47
CA ALA A 45 24.44 -13.63 -7.38
C ALA A 45 23.37 -12.78 -6.66
N GLY A 46 23.52 -11.45 -6.67
CA GLY A 46 22.54 -10.52 -6.10
C GLY A 46 21.41 -10.11 -7.04
N THR A 47 21.54 -10.35 -8.36
CA THR A 47 20.57 -9.92 -9.39
C THR A 47 19.86 -11.08 -10.10
N LEU A 48 20.36 -12.30 -9.99
CA LEU A 48 19.77 -13.51 -10.58
C LEU A 48 19.12 -14.37 -9.50
N THR A 49 18.14 -13.79 -8.78
CA THR A 49 17.33 -14.59 -7.84
C THR A 49 16.42 -15.55 -8.61
N ARG A 50 15.90 -16.59 -7.94
CA ARG A 50 14.92 -17.50 -8.55
C ARG A 50 13.65 -16.76 -8.99
N GLU A 51 13.25 -15.70 -8.27
CA GLU A 51 12.17 -14.82 -8.69
C GLU A 51 12.50 -14.10 -10.01
N ASP A 52 13.70 -13.53 -10.15
CA ASP A 52 14.13 -12.81 -11.37
C ASP A 52 14.21 -13.73 -12.60
N LEU A 53 14.70 -14.97 -12.41
CA LEU A 53 14.77 -15.98 -13.47
C LEU A 53 13.38 -16.43 -13.95
N SER A 54 12.41 -16.55 -13.04
CA SER A 54 11.02 -16.84 -13.42
C SER A 54 10.34 -15.70 -14.18
N GLY A 55 10.84 -14.46 -14.02
CA GLY A 55 10.41 -13.27 -14.75
C GLY A 55 11.04 -13.11 -16.13
N SER A 56 12.15 -13.79 -16.42
CA SER A 56 12.92 -13.67 -17.66
C SER A 56 12.46 -14.68 -18.73
N THR A 57 11.28 -14.43 -19.31
CA THR A 57 10.76 -15.23 -20.44
C THR A 57 10.83 -14.41 -21.74
N LYS A 58 10.96 -15.07 -22.90
CA LYS A 58 10.95 -14.40 -24.23
C LYS A 58 9.78 -13.44 -24.45
N SER A 59 8.66 -13.62 -23.74
CA SER A 59 7.49 -12.73 -23.78
C SER A 59 7.63 -11.44 -22.96
N LYS A 60 8.71 -11.27 -22.19
CA LYS A 60 8.97 -10.10 -21.32
C LYS A 60 10.22 -9.31 -21.72
N VAL A 61 10.89 -9.68 -22.80
CA VAL A 61 11.86 -8.81 -23.48
C VAL A 61 11.05 -7.77 -24.26
N PRO A 62 11.29 -6.44 -24.12
CA PRO A 62 10.57 -5.43 -24.90
C PRO A 62 10.94 -5.50 -26.39
N THR A 63 10.36 -6.44 -27.11
CA THR A 63 10.49 -6.57 -28.57
C THR A 63 9.15 -6.28 -29.21
N GLY A 64 8.82 -4.99 -29.30
CA GLY A 64 7.69 -4.51 -30.07
C GLY A 64 7.62 -3.00 -30.02
N THR A 65 8.05 -2.33 -31.08
CA THR A 65 7.62 -0.95 -31.32
C THR A 65 6.11 -0.98 -31.51
N SER A 66 5.36 -0.45 -30.55
CA SER A 66 3.91 -0.43 -30.63
C SER A 66 3.46 0.35 -31.87
N PRO A 67 2.46 -0.15 -32.62
CA PRO A 67 2.06 0.45 -33.89
C PRO A 67 1.55 1.88 -33.68
N MET A 68 1.71 2.73 -34.70
CA MET A 68 1.11 4.07 -34.71
C MET A 68 -0.42 3.97 -34.62
N ALA A 69 -1.02 4.89 -33.87
CA ALA A 69 -2.46 5.05 -33.85
C ALA A 69 -2.95 5.63 -35.18
N THR A 70 -4.16 5.27 -35.56
CA THR A 70 -4.86 5.86 -36.70
C THR A 70 -5.47 7.21 -36.31
N ASP A 71 -5.65 8.11 -37.29
CA ASP A 71 -6.32 9.40 -37.06
C ASP A 71 -7.71 9.23 -36.42
N ALA A 72 -8.43 8.16 -36.78
CA ALA A 72 -9.72 7.83 -36.20
C ALA A 72 -9.64 7.48 -34.70
N GLU A 73 -8.62 6.71 -34.28
CA GLU A 73 -8.38 6.38 -32.87
C GLU A 73 -8.00 7.64 -32.07
N VAL A 74 -7.16 8.51 -32.64
CA VAL A 74 -6.76 9.79 -32.02
C VAL A 74 -7.96 10.74 -31.86
N MET A 75 -8.81 10.87 -32.89
CA MET A 75 -10.02 11.69 -32.83
C MET A 75 -11.02 11.14 -31.81
N ALA A 76 -11.26 9.82 -31.81
CA ALA A 76 -12.16 9.19 -30.86
C ALA A 76 -11.72 9.40 -29.40
N LEU A 77 -10.43 9.27 -29.12
CA LEU A 77 -9.88 9.59 -27.79
C LEU A 77 -10.07 11.08 -27.47
N SER A 78 -9.71 11.98 -28.40
CA SER A 78 -9.88 13.43 -28.22
C SER A 78 -11.31 13.81 -27.86
N ASP A 79 -12.30 13.21 -28.52
CA ASP A 79 -13.71 13.46 -28.25
C ASP A 79 -14.13 12.90 -26.89
N LYS A 80 -13.69 11.70 -26.51
CA LYS A 80 -13.92 11.14 -25.16
C LYS A 80 -13.36 12.06 -24.07
N LEU A 81 -12.13 12.54 -24.23
CA LEU A 81 -11.48 13.41 -23.25
C LEU A 81 -12.20 14.74 -23.10
N LYS A 82 -12.62 15.35 -24.22
CA LYS A 82 -13.42 16.58 -24.22
C LYS A 82 -14.79 16.38 -23.55
N GLN A 83 -15.47 15.28 -23.85
CA GLN A 83 -16.77 14.95 -23.24
C GLN A 83 -16.66 14.73 -21.73
N ALA A 84 -15.55 14.14 -21.27
CA ALA A 84 -15.25 13.97 -19.84
C ALA A 84 -14.76 15.26 -19.16
N GLY A 85 -14.57 16.35 -19.91
CA GLY A 85 -14.12 17.64 -19.38
C GLY A 85 -12.61 17.75 -19.14
N HIS A 86 -11.81 16.81 -19.65
CA HIS A 86 -10.35 16.81 -19.50
C HIS A 86 -9.68 17.75 -20.51
N ILE A 87 -9.70 19.05 -20.21
CA ILE A 87 -9.06 20.07 -21.04
C ILE A 87 -7.53 19.94 -20.92
N GLY A 88 -6.83 19.93 -22.06
CA GLY A 88 -5.37 19.87 -22.11
C GLY A 88 -4.76 18.46 -22.05
N LEU A 89 -5.51 17.43 -21.64
CA LEU A 89 -4.95 16.07 -21.50
C LEU A 89 -4.43 15.49 -22.82
N MET A 90 -5.08 15.81 -23.95
CA MET A 90 -4.59 15.38 -25.27
C MET A 90 -3.29 16.10 -25.67
N GLU A 91 -3.13 17.36 -25.29
CA GLU A 91 -1.91 18.13 -25.55
C GLU A 91 -0.75 17.56 -24.71
N GLU A 92 -1.01 17.26 -23.44
CA GLU A 92 -0.02 16.63 -22.54
C GLU A 92 0.37 15.22 -23.02
N LEU A 93 -0.58 14.42 -23.53
CA LEU A 93 -0.27 13.13 -24.18
C LEU A 93 0.61 13.30 -25.42
N LEU A 94 0.39 14.33 -26.23
CA LEU A 94 1.22 14.62 -27.39
C LEU A 94 2.64 15.04 -26.98
N GLU A 95 2.76 15.86 -25.94
CA GLU A 95 4.06 16.25 -25.39
C GLU A 95 4.82 15.05 -24.84
N LEU A 96 4.18 14.22 -24.02
CA LEU A 96 4.78 13.01 -23.43
C LEU A 96 5.16 11.94 -24.46
N SER A 97 4.55 11.97 -25.64
CA SER A 97 4.80 11.03 -26.73
C SER A 97 5.73 11.56 -27.82
N ASP A 98 6.36 12.73 -27.62
CA ASP A 98 7.17 13.43 -28.64
C ASP A 98 6.40 13.62 -29.98
N GLY A 99 5.10 13.86 -29.88
CA GLY A 99 4.18 14.01 -31.01
C GLY A 99 3.83 12.71 -31.74
N LYS A 100 4.21 11.53 -31.22
CA LYS A 100 3.98 10.22 -31.86
C LYS A 100 3.05 9.34 -31.03
N LEU A 101 1.76 9.45 -31.29
CA LEU A 101 0.74 8.62 -30.64
C LEU A 101 0.76 7.19 -31.21
N THR A 102 1.30 6.26 -30.43
CA THR A 102 1.15 4.82 -30.63
C THR A 102 -0.20 4.34 -30.09
N LYS A 103 -0.58 3.09 -30.39
CA LYS A 103 -1.73 2.45 -29.75
C LYS A 103 -1.62 2.35 -28.23
N ASP A 104 -0.40 2.18 -27.71
CA ASP A 104 -0.16 2.21 -26.26
C ASP A 104 -0.44 3.59 -25.67
N TRP A 105 -0.06 4.67 -26.37
CA TRP A 105 -0.40 6.03 -25.93
C TRP A 105 -1.91 6.30 -25.97
N ILE A 106 -2.61 5.76 -26.97
CA ILE A 106 -4.09 5.81 -26.98
C ILE A 106 -4.64 5.09 -25.75
N ARG A 107 -4.13 3.88 -25.45
CA ARG A 107 -4.56 3.13 -24.26
C ARG A 107 -4.26 3.89 -22.97
N THR A 108 -3.08 4.49 -22.85
CA THR A 108 -2.70 5.35 -21.71
C THR A 108 -3.68 6.52 -21.55
N GLY A 109 -4.10 7.16 -22.64
CA GLY A 109 -5.09 8.22 -22.61
C GLY A 109 -6.49 7.74 -22.22
N GLU A 110 -6.92 6.56 -22.69
CA GLU A 110 -8.19 5.96 -22.28
C GLU A 110 -8.20 5.59 -20.80
N VAL A 111 -7.09 5.05 -20.28
CA VAL A 111 -6.92 4.76 -18.86
C VAL A 111 -6.91 6.07 -18.05
N ALA A 112 -6.20 7.09 -18.52
CA ALA A 112 -6.17 8.41 -17.88
C ALA A 112 -7.58 9.02 -17.81
N ASN A 113 -8.38 8.88 -18.86
CA ASN A 113 -9.78 9.32 -18.87
C ASN A 113 -10.59 8.71 -17.72
N ILE A 114 -10.38 7.43 -17.41
CA ILE A 114 -11.04 6.72 -16.30
C ILE A 114 -10.51 7.23 -14.96
N LEU A 115 -9.19 7.30 -14.82
CA LEU A 115 -8.49 7.65 -13.58
C LEU A 115 -8.68 9.12 -13.16
N LEU A 116 -8.96 10.01 -14.11
CA LEU A 116 -9.16 11.44 -13.85
C LEU A 116 -10.64 11.83 -13.67
N GLN A 117 -11.56 10.87 -13.82
CA GLN A 117 -12.99 11.10 -13.58
C GLN A 117 -13.36 10.97 -12.11
N ASP A 118 -14.38 11.74 -11.70
CA ASP A 118 -14.99 11.57 -10.38
C ASP A 118 -16.09 10.52 -10.43
N TYR A 119 -16.16 9.67 -9.41
CA TYR A 119 -17.17 8.63 -9.30
C TYR A 119 -17.99 8.80 -8.03
N ASN A 120 -19.30 8.84 -8.20
CA ASN A 120 -20.24 8.60 -7.11
C ASN A 120 -20.85 7.20 -7.32
N TRP A 121 -20.54 6.28 -6.41
CA TRP A 121 -20.91 4.87 -6.54
C TRP A 121 -22.43 4.63 -6.49
N ALA A 122 -23.23 5.64 -6.10
CA ALA A 122 -24.68 5.58 -6.22
C ALA A 122 -25.16 5.67 -7.68
N THR A 123 -24.38 6.30 -8.55
CA THR A 123 -24.77 6.61 -9.92
C THR A 123 -23.87 5.95 -10.97
N ALA A 124 -22.58 5.80 -10.68
CA ALA A 124 -21.60 5.23 -11.59
C ALA A 124 -20.42 4.61 -10.83
N LEU A 125 -20.01 3.42 -11.25
CA LEU A 125 -18.80 2.75 -10.75
C LEU A 125 -17.66 2.93 -11.75
N PRO A 126 -16.40 3.06 -11.28
CA PRO A 126 -15.25 3.01 -12.17
C PRO A 126 -15.12 1.63 -12.82
N VAL A 127 -14.58 1.62 -14.03
CA VAL A 127 -14.19 0.38 -14.71
C VAL A 127 -13.00 -0.22 -13.97
N VAL A 128 -13.01 -1.53 -13.76
CA VAL A 128 -11.88 -2.25 -13.17
C VAL A 128 -10.71 -2.25 -14.14
N LEU A 129 -9.54 -1.83 -13.65
CA LEU A 129 -8.30 -1.77 -14.39
C LEU A 129 -7.26 -2.71 -13.76
N SER A 130 -6.28 -3.14 -14.56
CA SER A 130 -5.13 -3.87 -14.03
C SER A 130 -4.20 -2.92 -13.28
N SER A 131 -3.51 -3.43 -12.25
CA SER A 131 -2.51 -2.65 -11.53
C SER A 131 -1.41 -2.12 -12.45
N THR A 132 -1.00 -2.88 -13.46
CA THR A 132 0.07 -2.49 -14.40
C THR A 132 -0.32 -1.24 -15.18
N GLU A 133 -1.55 -1.20 -15.72
CA GLU A 133 -2.03 -0.04 -16.49
C GLU A 133 -2.18 1.21 -15.61
N VAL A 134 -2.66 1.04 -14.38
CA VAL A 134 -2.84 2.18 -13.45
C VAL A 134 -1.50 2.75 -13.00
N LEU A 135 -0.56 1.89 -12.61
CA LEU A 135 0.73 2.34 -12.06
C LEU A 135 1.68 2.89 -13.14
N ALA A 136 1.53 2.46 -14.40
CA ALA A 136 2.28 3.00 -15.53
C ALA A 136 1.74 4.33 -16.04
N ASN A 137 0.53 4.73 -15.62
CA ASN A 137 -0.11 5.93 -16.14
C ASN A 137 0.52 7.21 -15.56
N PRO A 138 1.06 8.12 -16.40
CA PRO A 138 1.79 9.30 -15.92
C PRO A 138 0.91 10.30 -15.16
N PHE A 139 -0.41 10.29 -15.41
CA PHE A 139 -1.37 11.17 -14.75
C PHE A 139 -1.83 10.66 -13.37
N TYR A 140 -1.31 9.51 -12.93
CA TYR A 140 -1.71 8.86 -11.68
C TYR A 140 -0.53 8.55 -10.74
N THR A 141 0.59 9.23 -10.97
CA THR A 141 1.85 9.05 -10.21
C THR A 141 1.71 9.19 -8.68
N PRO A 142 0.82 10.04 -8.11
CA PRO A 142 0.70 10.12 -6.66
C PRO A 142 0.26 8.80 -6.02
N ILE A 143 -0.65 8.08 -6.67
CA ILE A 143 -1.11 6.75 -6.22
C ILE A 143 -0.04 5.70 -6.46
N ALA A 144 0.69 5.76 -7.57
CA ALA A 144 1.78 4.82 -7.82
C ALA A 144 2.87 4.90 -6.75
N GLN A 145 3.22 6.10 -6.30
CA GLN A 145 4.13 6.30 -5.17
C GLN A 145 3.56 5.76 -3.87
N LEU A 146 2.27 6.00 -3.59
CA LEU A 146 1.62 5.48 -2.39
C LEU A 146 1.59 3.94 -2.39
N ARG A 147 1.34 3.31 -3.54
CA ARG A 147 1.37 1.85 -3.70
C ARG A 147 2.72 1.28 -3.31
N LYS A 148 3.80 1.90 -3.79
CA LYS A 148 5.18 1.50 -3.49
C LYS A 148 5.50 1.58 -1.99
N GLU A 149 5.00 2.60 -1.29
CA GLU A 149 5.15 2.70 0.16
C GLU A 149 4.44 1.55 0.88
N LEU A 150 3.24 1.19 0.43
CA LEU A 150 2.50 0.05 1.00
C LEU A 150 3.19 -1.30 0.71
N GLU A 151 3.84 -1.47 -0.44
CA GLU A 151 4.66 -2.66 -0.76
C GLU A 151 5.87 -2.77 0.16
N ASN A 152 6.59 -1.65 0.34
CA ASN A 152 7.73 -1.58 1.24
C ASN A 152 7.36 -1.93 2.69
N ASP A 153 6.13 -1.58 3.10
CA ASP A 153 5.58 -1.90 4.41
C ASP A 153 4.97 -3.31 4.50
N MET A 154 4.99 -4.09 3.40
CA MET A 154 4.36 -5.42 3.27
C MET A 154 2.86 -5.38 3.63
N LEU A 155 2.17 -4.32 3.23
CA LEU A 155 0.72 -4.16 3.41
C LEU A 155 -0.07 -4.58 2.17
N ILE A 156 0.60 -4.83 1.05
CA ILE A 156 -0.03 -5.20 -0.20
C ILE A 156 0.95 -6.01 -1.05
N TYR A 157 0.43 -7.03 -1.73
CA TYR A 157 1.21 -8.01 -2.51
C TYR A 157 0.38 -8.53 -3.68
N GLY A 158 1.10 -9.10 -4.66
CA GLY A 158 0.49 -9.87 -5.74
C GLY A 158 -0.31 -9.04 -6.75
N ASP A 159 -1.04 -9.76 -7.60
CA ASP A 159 -1.89 -9.17 -8.62
C ASP A 159 -3.10 -8.50 -7.98
N THR A 160 -3.41 -7.30 -8.48
CA THR A 160 -4.49 -6.49 -7.92
C THR A 160 -5.39 -5.96 -9.02
N SER A 161 -6.69 -5.94 -8.72
CA SER A 161 -7.69 -5.23 -9.52
C SER A 161 -7.89 -3.84 -8.94
N VAL A 162 -7.96 -2.82 -9.79
CA VAL A 162 -7.99 -1.42 -9.36
C VAL A 162 -9.27 -0.73 -9.85
N LEU A 163 -10.02 -0.17 -8.91
CA LEU A 163 -11.14 0.75 -9.11
C LEU A 163 -10.61 2.17 -8.90
N GLY A 164 -10.12 2.77 -9.99
CA GLY A 164 -9.43 4.06 -9.96
C GLY A 164 -10.31 5.23 -10.39
N GLY A 165 -10.10 6.39 -9.76
CA GLY A 165 -10.71 7.66 -10.14
C GLY A 165 -9.97 8.86 -9.55
N ARG A 166 -10.47 10.07 -9.81
CA ARG A 166 -9.94 11.31 -9.25
C ARG A 166 -10.48 11.52 -7.84
N ASN A 167 -11.78 11.70 -7.73
CA ASN A 167 -12.51 11.65 -6.46
C ASN A 167 -13.49 10.47 -6.45
N GLN A 168 -13.61 9.76 -5.33
CA GLN A 168 -14.56 8.67 -5.19
C GLN A 168 -15.45 8.84 -3.97
N VAL A 169 -16.77 8.82 -4.19
CA VAL A 169 -17.79 8.81 -3.13
C VAL A 169 -18.39 7.41 -3.07
N ILE A 170 -17.96 6.65 -2.06
CA ILE A 170 -18.43 5.30 -1.75
C ILE A 170 -19.73 5.44 -0.95
N THR A 171 -20.84 5.06 -1.57
CA THR A 171 -22.19 5.05 -0.97
C THR A 171 -22.75 3.62 -0.92
N ASN A 172 -23.72 3.43 -0.03
CA ASN A 172 -24.55 2.26 0.33
C ASN A 172 -24.59 0.99 -0.57
N GLY A 173 -23.45 0.44 -1.00
CA GLY A 173 -23.40 -0.58 -2.06
C GLY A 173 -22.22 -1.55 -2.08
N SER A 174 -21.50 -1.80 -0.98
CA SER A 174 -20.36 -2.76 -1.03
C SER A 174 -20.76 -4.24 -1.12
N SER A 175 -22.06 -4.57 -1.27
CA SER A 175 -22.48 -5.92 -1.65
C SER A 175 -21.97 -6.33 -3.04
N SER A 176 -21.45 -5.39 -3.84
CA SER A 176 -20.80 -5.63 -5.13
C SER A 176 -19.29 -5.91 -5.03
N LEU A 177 -18.62 -5.56 -3.92
CA LEU A 177 -17.16 -5.69 -3.84
C LEU A 177 -16.70 -7.13 -3.94
N GLY A 178 -17.49 -8.07 -3.43
CA GLY A 178 -17.23 -9.51 -3.50
C GLY A 178 -16.96 -10.00 -4.93
N SER A 179 -17.60 -9.40 -5.94
CA SER A 179 -17.45 -9.79 -7.35
C SER A 179 -16.09 -9.44 -7.95
N TYR A 180 -15.37 -8.48 -7.37
CA TYR A 180 -14.03 -8.11 -7.79
C TYR A 180 -12.95 -9.03 -7.22
N PHE A 181 -13.30 -9.84 -6.22
CA PHE A 181 -12.46 -10.92 -5.71
C PHE A 181 -12.76 -12.20 -6.50
N ASN A 182 -11.84 -12.59 -7.37
CA ASN A 182 -11.91 -13.84 -8.13
C ASN A 182 -10.72 -14.74 -7.75
N GLY A 183 -10.76 -16.03 -8.10
CA GLY A 183 -9.71 -17.01 -7.73
C GLY A 183 -8.28 -16.65 -8.11
N THR A 184 -8.09 -15.65 -8.99
CA THR A 184 -6.78 -15.11 -9.40
C THR A 184 -6.48 -13.72 -8.84
N THR A 185 -7.46 -13.05 -8.21
CA THR A 185 -7.34 -11.70 -7.64
C THR A 185 -7.81 -11.72 -6.19
N SER A 186 -6.86 -11.80 -5.27
CA SER A 186 -7.14 -11.70 -3.83
C SER A 186 -7.18 -10.26 -3.34
N THR A 187 -6.60 -9.30 -4.07
CA THR A 187 -6.53 -7.89 -3.64
C THR A 187 -7.29 -6.97 -4.59
N VAL A 188 -8.20 -6.18 -4.03
CA VAL A 188 -8.94 -5.13 -4.73
C VAL A 188 -8.54 -3.78 -4.16
N ILE A 189 -8.10 -2.87 -5.03
CA ILE A 189 -7.70 -1.51 -4.68
C ILE A 189 -8.78 -0.53 -5.13
N ILE A 190 -9.29 0.26 -4.20
CA ILE A 190 -10.03 1.49 -4.50
C ILE A 190 -9.03 2.63 -4.39
N SER A 191 -8.71 3.27 -5.51
CA SER A 191 -7.72 4.36 -5.54
C SER A 191 -8.32 5.68 -6.03
N SER A 192 -8.03 6.77 -5.32
CA SER A 192 -8.48 8.11 -5.71
C SER A 192 -7.28 9.04 -5.83
N LEU A 193 -7.10 9.71 -6.97
CA LEU A 193 -5.99 10.66 -7.17
C LEU A 193 -6.01 11.75 -6.09
N GLU A 194 -7.21 12.21 -5.74
CA GLU A 194 -7.46 13.24 -4.74
C GLU A 194 -8.15 12.58 -3.53
N ASN A 195 -9.49 12.63 -3.47
CA ASN A 195 -10.22 12.30 -2.25
C ASN A 195 -11.07 11.02 -2.37
N THR A 196 -11.13 10.27 -1.28
CA THR A 196 -12.06 9.15 -1.10
C THR A 196 -12.99 9.46 0.05
N THR A 197 -14.29 9.55 -0.21
CA THR A 197 -15.31 9.77 0.81
C THR A 197 -16.16 8.52 0.97
N ALA A 198 -16.38 8.07 2.19
CA ALA A 198 -17.34 7.01 2.49
C ALA A 198 -18.44 7.53 3.41
N SER A 199 -19.67 7.57 2.90
CA SER A 199 -20.80 8.22 3.57
C SER A 199 -21.71 7.27 4.35
N ASP A 200 -21.56 5.96 4.16
CA ASP A 200 -22.37 4.93 4.80
C ASP A 200 -21.50 3.75 5.24
N SER A 201 -21.99 3.01 6.24
CA SER A 201 -21.37 1.74 6.65
C SER A 201 -21.49 0.72 5.53
N PHE A 202 -20.47 -0.12 5.34
CA PHE A 202 -20.48 -1.09 4.27
C PHE A 202 -19.76 -2.39 4.66
N THR A 203 -20.29 -3.51 4.16
CA THR A 203 -19.81 -4.87 4.45
C THR A 203 -19.48 -5.59 3.15
N TRP A 204 -18.36 -6.30 3.11
CA TRP A 204 -17.99 -7.15 1.98
C TRP A 204 -17.52 -8.51 2.49
N GLU A 205 -17.90 -9.57 1.79
CA GLU A 205 -17.55 -10.94 2.15
C GLU A 205 -17.09 -11.68 0.90
N THR A 206 -16.17 -12.59 1.12
CA THR A 206 -15.45 -13.37 0.10
C THR A 206 -15.32 -14.83 0.57
N PRO A 207 -16.41 -15.50 0.96
CA PRO A 207 -16.36 -16.79 1.68
C PRO A 207 -15.72 -17.94 0.90
N ASN A 208 -15.66 -17.82 -0.44
CA ASN A 208 -15.06 -18.82 -1.33
C ASN A 208 -13.63 -18.47 -1.74
N GLN A 209 -13.05 -17.41 -1.18
CA GLN A 209 -11.71 -16.92 -1.48
C GLN A 209 -10.90 -16.88 -0.20
N GLN A 210 -9.61 -17.20 -0.29
CA GLN A 210 -8.68 -17.10 0.83
C GLN A 210 -7.83 -15.84 0.67
N ASP A 211 -7.33 -15.32 1.81
CA ASP A 211 -6.36 -14.22 1.86
C ASP A 211 -6.78 -12.95 1.09
N THR A 212 -8.08 -12.68 1.08
CA THR A 212 -8.61 -11.50 0.36
C THR A 212 -8.36 -10.21 1.12
N ARG A 213 -8.10 -9.12 0.38
CA ARG A 213 -7.78 -7.81 0.96
C ARG A 213 -8.40 -6.67 0.17
N LEU A 214 -9.12 -5.81 0.88
CA LEU A 214 -9.56 -4.52 0.37
C LEU A 214 -8.53 -3.45 0.74
N VAL A 215 -8.08 -2.68 -0.25
CA VAL A 215 -7.13 -1.59 -0.05
C VAL A 215 -7.78 -0.31 -0.54
N VAL A 216 -7.88 0.69 0.33
CA VAL A 216 -8.37 2.03 -0.01
C VAL A 216 -7.20 2.99 0.03
N MET A 217 -6.92 3.65 -1.09
CA MET A 217 -5.78 4.54 -1.28
C MET A 217 -6.27 5.90 -1.76
N SER A 218 -5.84 6.97 -1.10
CA SER A 218 -6.12 8.34 -1.55
C SER A 218 -4.85 9.16 -1.68
N GLY A 219 -4.73 9.90 -2.77
CA GLY A 219 -3.62 10.85 -2.94
C GLY A 219 -3.74 12.07 -2.04
N GLU A 220 -4.96 12.41 -1.63
CA GLU A 220 -5.28 13.38 -0.59
C GLU A 220 -6.05 12.68 0.54
N LYS A 221 -7.29 13.07 0.86
CA LYS A 221 -7.97 12.65 2.10
C LYS A 221 -8.79 11.37 1.93
N ILE A 222 -8.85 10.59 3.01
CA ILE A 222 -9.92 9.61 3.22
C ILE A 222 -10.88 10.20 4.25
N ASP A 223 -12.08 10.56 3.80
CA ASP A 223 -13.15 11.10 4.65
C ASP A 223 -14.15 10.00 4.96
N LEU A 224 -14.06 9.47 6.18
CA LEU A 224 -15.00 8.48 6.72
C LEU A 224 -16.03 9.19 7.61
N LYS A 225 -17.32 8.96 7.34
CA LYS A 225 -18.38 9.53 8.17
C LYS A 225 -18.31 8.98 9.61
N GLN A 226 -18.47 9.86 10.59
CA GLN A 226 -18.56 9.46 12.00
C GLN A 226 -19.68 8.44 12.23
N GLY A 227 -19.41 7.44 13.07
CA GLY A 227 -20.33 6.36 13.41
C GLY A 227 -20.39 5.23 12.37
N MET A 228 -19.63 5.32 11.27
CA MET A 228 -19.66 4.29 10.24
C MET A 228 -18.87 3.03 10.63
N THR A 229 -19.26 1.92 10.03
CA THR A 229 -18.60 0.62 10.17
C THR A 229 -18.15 0.08 8.82
N LEU A 230 -16.89 -0.30 8.71
CA LEU A 230 -16.30 -1.07 7.61
C LEU A 230 -16.11 -2.50 8.09
N LYS A 231 -16.80 -3.46 7.46
CA LYS A 231 -16.85 -4.83 7.98
C LYS A 231 -16.56 -5.91 6.94
N SER A 232 -15.78 -6.90 7.35
CA SER A 232 -15.63 -8.19 6.64
C SER A 232 -15.28 -9.32 7.61
N ALA A 233 -15.90 -10.48 7.50
CA ALA A 233 -15.48 -11.65 8.26
C ALA A 233 -14.31 -12.39 7.58
N THR A 234 -14.18 -12.27 6.26
CA THR A 234 -13.26 -13.09 5.45
C THR A 234 -12.10 -12.31 4.81
N SER A 235 -12.16 -10.98 4.79
CA SER A 235 -11.13 -10.15 4.18
C SER A 235 -10.39 -9.28 5.18
N ASP A 236 -9.19 -8.88 4.78
CA ASP A 236 -8.40 -7.84 5.42
C ASP A 236 -8.75 -6.45 4.87
N LEU A 237 -8.33 -5.41 5.60
CA LEU A 237 -8.49 -4.01 5.19
C LEU A 237 -7.20 -3.22 5.36
N VAL A 238 -6.87 -2.44 4.34
CA VAL A 238 -5.83 -1.41 4.39
C VAL A 238 -6.43 -0.07 4.00
N LEU A 239 -6.28 0.94 4.87
CA LEU A 239 -6.61 2.33 4.57
C LEU A 239 -5.31 3.12 4.45
N SER A 240 -5.13 3.88 3.37
CA SER A 240 -3.93 4.67 3.16
C SER A 240 -4.15 6.00 2.47
N SER A 241 -3.45 7.02 2.95
CA SER A 241 -3.49 8.37 2.41
C SER A 241 -2.09 8.97 2.41
N ARG A 242 -1.79 9.79 1.39
CA ARG A 242 -0.56 10.60 1.39
C ARG A 242 -0.63 11.78 2.37
N GLU A 243 -1.84 12.22 2.70
CA GLU A 243 -2.11 13.37 3.54
C GLU A 243 -2.47 12.95 4.97
N ASN A 244 -2.92 13.91 5.78
CA ASN A 244 -3.39 13.63 7.14
C ASN A 244 -4.65 12.78 7.11
N MET A 245 -4.71 11.77 7.98
CA MET A 245 -5.87 10.89 8.09
C MET A 245 -6.54 11.07 9.46
N LEU A 246 -7.85 11.26 9.44
CA LEU A 246 -8.69 11.29 10.63
C LEU A 246 -9.62 10.07 10.64
N ILE A 247 -9.55 9.27 11.70
CA ILE A 247 -10.48 8.18 11.96
C ILE A 247 -11.25 8.52 13.23
N ASP A 248 -12.45 9.06 13.07
CA ASP A 248 -13.28 9.57 14.17
C ASP A 248 -14.59 8.80 14.28
N GLN A 249 -14.79 8.10 15.40
CA GLN A 249 -15.97 7.27 15.67
C GLN A 249 -16.23 6.22 14.58
N VAL A 250 -15.18 5.68 13.99
CA VAL A 250 -15.26 4.65 12.95
C VAL A 250 -14.95 3.28 13.55
N THR A 251 -15.70 2.26 13.12
CA THR A 251 -15.40 0.85 13.41
C THR A 251 -14.83 0.18 12.18
N LEU A 252 -13.62 -0.37 12.29
CA LEU A 252 -12.99 -1.22 11.29
C LEU A 252 -13.02 -2.65 11.85
N ASP A 253 -13.84 -3.55 11.32
CA ASP A 253 -14.05 -4.90 11.85
C ASP A 253 -13.87 -5.96 10.76
N VAL A 254 -12.67 -6.51 10.67
CA VAL A 254 -12.22 -7.33 9.54
C VAL A 254 -11.70 -8.70 9.96
N GLY A 255 -11.41 -9.58 9.01
CA GLY A 255 -11.02 -10.97 9.25
C GLY A 255 -9.73 -11.11 10.06
N ASN A 256 -8.58 -11.01 9.39
CA ASN A 256 -7.28 -11.32 10.01
C ASN A 256 -6.42 -10.08 10.24
N GLU A 257 -6.40 -9.14 9.30
CA GLU A 257 -5.55 -7.96 9.38
C GLU A 257 -6.29 -6.66 9.07
N VAL A 258 -6.09 -5.65 9.94
CA VAL A 258 -6.47 -4.26 9.69
C VAL A 258 -5.22 -3.39 9.70
N ALA A 259 -5.08 -2.52 8.70
CA ALA A 259 -3.97 -1.59 8.61
C ALA A 259 -4.43 -0.17 8.25
N VAL A 260 -3.81 0.81 8.89
CA VAL A 260 -3.95 2.23 8.61
C VAL A 260 -2.55 2.79 8.35
N ARG A 261 -2.35 3.42 7.19
CA ARG A 261 -1.07 4.01 6.78
C ARG A 261 -1.24 5.43 6.25
N GLY A 262 -0.90 6.43 7.07
CA GLY A 262 -0.77 7.83 6.64
C GLY A 262 0.69 8.18 6.32
N LEU A 263 0.93 8.93 5.23
CA LEU A 263 2.26 9.49 4.93
C LEU A 263 2.51 10.86 5.57
N LYS A 264 1.54 11.39 6.34
CA LYS A 264 1.72 12.51 7.27
C LYS A 264 1.28 12.12 8.67
N ASP A 265 0.31 12.84 9.24
CA ASP A 265 -0.27 12.59 10.55
C ASP A 265 -1.45 11.63 10.47
N VAL A 266 -1.64 10.83 11.51
CA VAL A 266 -2.83 10.00 11.72
C VAL A 266 -3.42 10.35 13.08
N ASP A 267 -4.67 10.80 13.07
CA ASP A 267 -5.47 11.09 14.25
C ASP A 267 -6.58 10.04 14.37
N ILE A 268 -6.63 9.33 15.50
CA ILE A 268 -7.66 8.35 15.80
C ILE A 268 -8.45 8.84 17.02
N LYS A 269 -9.77 8.96 16.89
CA LYS A 269 -10.68 9.42 17.93
C LYS A 269 -11.83 8.46 18.09
N ASN A 270 -12.01 7.90 19.29
CA ASN A 270 -13.13 7.02 19.63
C ASN A 270 -13.39 5.90 18.59
N ALA A 271 -12.33 5.30 18.05
CA ALA A 271 -12.42 4.30 17.00
C ALA A 271 -12.31 2.88 17.54
N THR A 272 -12.80 1.92 16.76
CA THR A 272 -12.67 0.48 17.05
C THR A 272 -11.93 -0.23 15.92
N MET A 273 -10.95 -1.07 16.26
CA MET A 273 -10.23 -1.93 15.32
C MET A 273 -10.37 -3.40 15.69
N GLY A 274 -10.97 -4.19 14.81
CA GLY A 274 -11.22 -5.61 14.94
C GLY A 274 -10.49 -6.39 13.88
N ALA A 275 -9.59 -7.27 14.32
CA ALA A 275 -8.89 -8.23 13.46
C ALA A 275 -8.41 -9.39 14.35
N ASN A 276 -8.34 -10.61 13.80
CA ASN A 276 -7.91 -11.77 14.58
C ASN A 276 -6.39 -11.82 14.79
N MET A 277 -5.61 -11.47 13.76
CA MET A 277 -4.16 -11.67 13.76
C MET A 277 -3.40 -10.38 14.02
N LYS A 278 -3.70 -9.30 13.29
CA LYS A 278 -2.86 -8.10 13.28
C LYS A 278 -3.65 -6.79 13.14
N ALA A 279 -3.30 -5.82 13.96
CA ALA A 279 -3.70 -4.42 13.77
C ALA A 279 -2.45 -3.56 13.59
N THR A 280 -2.37 -2.80 12.50
CA THR A 280 -1.22 -1.94 12.17
C THR A 280 -1.66 -0.50 12.00
N VAL A 281 -1.02 0.44 12.70
CA VAL A 281 -1.24 1.88 12.51
C VAL A 281 0.09 2.56 12.31
N LYS A 282 0.30 3.12 11.13
CA LYS A 282 1.54 3.79 10.75
C LYS A 282 1.27 5.21 10.31
N ALA A 283 2.01 6.17 10.86
CA ALA A 283 2.06 7.55 10.42
C ALA A 283 3.53 7.90 10.11
N ARG A 284 3.80 8.81 9.17
CA ARG A 284 5.19 9.27 8.95
C ARG A 284 5.60 10.28 10.02
N GLN A 285 4.68 11.14 10.42
CA GLN A 285 4.93 12.24 11.37
C GLN A 285 4.38 11.92 12.76
N ASN A 286 3.12 12.28 13.03
CA ASN A 286 2.49 12.05 14.32
C ASN A 286 1.40 10.98 14.22
N LEU A 287 1.37 10.11 15.21
CA LEU A 287 0.22 9.27 15.50
C LEU A 287 -0.38 9.73 16.83
N ASN A 288 -1.55 10.35 16.77
CA ASN A 288 -2.30 10.75 17.96
C ASN A 288 -3.53 9.87 18.09
N VAL A 289 -3.67 9.20 19.22
CA VAL A 289 -4.77 8.27 19.49
C VAL A 289 -5.46 8.70 20.76
N ASP A 290 -6.76 8.92 20.68
CA ASP A 290 -7.63 9.20 21.82
C ASP A 290 -8.89 8.33 21.75
N GLY A 291 -8.94 7.26 22.54
CA GLY A 291 -10.07 6.33 22.52
C GLY A 291 -9.96 5.33 21.38
N LEU A 292 -9.02 4.40 21.46
CA LEU A 292 -8.93 3.25 20.55
C LEU A 292 -9.26 1.96 21.31
N ASN A 293 -10.24 1.22 20.79
CA ASN A 293 -10.65 -0.07 21.32
C ASN A 293 -10.39 -1.20 20.32
N PHE A 294 -10.06 -2.38 20.84
CA PHE A 294 -9.95 -3.60 20.04
C PHE A 294 -11.12 -4.52 20.39
N ASN A 295 -12.05 -4.74 19.45
CA ASN A 295 -13.25 -5.56 19.67
C ASN A 295 -13.06 -7.04 19.33
N ARG A 296 -11.88 -7.42 18.81
CA ARG A 296 -11.46 -8.81 18.62
C ARG A 296 -10.19 -9.09 19.42
N SER A 297 -9.90 -10.36 19.69
CA SER A 297 -8.67 -10.81 20.34
C SER A 297 -7.46 -10.74 19.40
N VAL A 298 -7.13 -9.53 18.93
CA VAL A 298 -6.01 -9.29 18.02
C VAL A 298 -4.71 -9.80 18.63
N SER A 299 -3.98 -10.64 17.90
CA SER A 299 -2.77 -11.26 18.43
C SER A 299 -1.56 -10.31 18.41
N ASN A 300 -1.46 -9.44 17.40
CA ASN A 300 -0.33 -8.54 17.21
C ASN A 300 -0.80 -7.11 16.93
N ILE A 301 -0.21 -6.14 17.62
CA ILE A 301 -0.49 -4.72 17.41
C ILE A 301 0.82 -4.02 17.10
N LEU A 302 0.91 -3.37 15.93
CA LEU A 302 2.05 -2.56 15.54
C LEU A 302 1.61 -1.11 15.39
N MET A 303 2.22 -0.20 16.13
CA MET A 303 2.06 1.23 15.91
C MET A 303 3.42 1.88 15.65
N GLU A 304 3.49 2.71 14.61
CA GLU A 304 4.75 3.33 14.19
C GLU A 304 4.53 4.77 13.74
N ALA A 305 5.26 5.72 14.32
CA ALA A 305 5.30 7.11 13.88
C ALA A 305 6.49 7.85 14.47
N THR A 306 6.94 8.94 13.84
CA THR A 306 8.01 9.78 14.42
C THR A 306 7.70 10.11 15.88
N THR A 307 6.46 10.55 16.17
CA THR A 307 5.94 10.70 17.53
C THR A 307 4.62 9.95 17.69
N ILE A 308 4.49 9.17 18.78
CA ILE A 308 3.25 8.48 19.15
C ILE A 308 2.71 9.09 20.44
N ARG A 309 1.43 9.50 20.45
CA ARG A 309 0.71 9.98 21.64
C ARG A 309 -0.54 9.15 21.84
N LEU A 310 -0.65 8.50 22.98
CA LEU A 310 -1.75 7.61 23.30
C LEU A 310 -2.53 8.13 24.51
N SER A 311 -3.84 8.26 24.34
CA SER A 311 -4.83 8.56 25.35
C SER A 311 -5.99 7.57 25.24
N ASN A 312 -6.48 7.08 26.38
CA ASN A 312 -7.66 6.22 26.45
C ASN A 312 -7.55 4.97 25.53
N VAL A 313 -6.38 4.32 25.52
CA VAL A 313 -6.10 3.12 24.72
C VAL A 313 -6.02 1.90 25.62
N HIS A 314 -6.74 0.85 25.26
CA HIS A 314 -6.78 -0.40 26.02
C HIS A 314 -6.19 -1.53 25.19
N PHE A 315 -4.93 -1.87 25.45
CA PHE A 315 -4.29 -3.01 24.79
C PHE A 315 -4.78 -4.31 25.42
N PRO A 316 -5.20 -5.32 24.62
CA PRO A 316 -5.54 -6.63 25.16
C PRO A 316 -4.31 -7.29 25.80
N GLY A 317 -4.49 -7.94 26.95
CA GLY A 317 -3.36 -8.50 27.73
C GLY A 317 -2.65 -9.68 27.06
N ASN A 318 -3.30 -10.33 26.08
CA ASN A 318 -2.75 -11.43 25.29
C ASN A 318 -2.14 -10.99 23.95
N SER A 319 -2.25 -9.71 23.59
CA SER A 319 -1.67 -9.18 22.34
C SER A 319 -0.19 -8.88 22.52
N ALA A 320 0.65 -9.23 21.55
CA ALA A 320 1.99 -8.66 21.43
C ALA A 320 1.89 -7.25 20.83
N VAL A 321 2.34 -6.23 21.56
CA VAL A 321 2.25 -4.83 21.16
C VAL A 321 3.64 -4.28 20.89
N GLN A 322 3.84 -3.69 19.72
CA GLN A 322 5.08 -3.02 19.35
C GLN A 322 4.78 -1.56 18.99
N LEU A 323 5.42 -0.64 19.70
CA LEU A 323 5.28 0.81 19.52
C LEU A 323 6.64 1.38 19.13
N ASN A 324 6.80 1.78 17.87
CA ASN A 324 8.06 2.26 17.32
C ASN A 324 8.01 3.77 17.11
N SER A 325 9.02 4.49 17.63
CA SER A 325 9.15 5.95 17.46
C SER A 325 10.56 6.35 17.07
N LEU A 326 10.77 7.59 16.62
CA LEU A 326 12.08 8.04 16.12
C LEU A 326 13.21 7.85 17.14
N LYS A 327 12.99 8.25 18.40
CA LYS A 327 13.97 8.19 19.49
C LYS A 327 13.90 6.86 20.25
N GLY A 328 12.80 6.12 20.12
CA GLY A 328 12.56 4.87 20.81
C GLY A 328 12.51 4.99 22.34
N PRO A 329 12.89 3.92 23.06
CA PRO A 329 12.64 3.83 24.50
C PRO A 329 13.51 4.77 25.33
N ILE A 330 12.99 5.17 26.48
CA ILE A 330 13.73 5.79 27.58
C ILE A 330 14.34 4.65 28.43
N ASP A 331 15.62 4.78 28.76
CA ASP A 331 16.40 3.78 29.50
C ASP A 331 16.28 2.36 28.91
N GLY A 332 16.16 2.26 27.58
CA GLY A 332 16.08 1.00 26.86
C GLY A 332 14.74 0.26 26.95
N LYS A 333 13.77 0.74 27.73
CA LYS A 333 12.48 0.05 27.92
C LYS A 333 11.22 0.92 27.83
N TYR A 334 11.25 2.14 28.35
CA TYR A 334 10.02 2.83 28.76
C TYR A 334 9.51 3.84 27.74
N PRO A 335 8.18 4.05 27.65
CA PRO A 335 7.62 5.26 27.08
C PRO A 335 7.73 6.42 28.07
N ASN A 336 7.26 7.58 27.63
CA ASN A 336 6.95 8.73 28.47
C ASN A 336 5.61 8.50 29.19
N PHE A 337 5.46 8.88 30.47
CA PHE A 337 4.24 8.67 31.27
C PHE A 337 3.59 9.96 31.80
N GLY A 338 2.28 10.09 31.59
CA GLY A 338 1.42 11.10 32.19
C GLY A 338 1.33 12.42 31.41
N THR A 339 0.52 13.33 31.95
CA THR A 339 0.17 14.63 31.32
C THR A 339 1.16 15.75 31.62
N ASN A 340 2.06 15.56 32.60
CA ASN A 340 3.06 16.57 32.99
C ASN A 340 4.28 16.63 32.05
N ILE A 341 4.28 15.86 30.97
CA ILE A 341 5.38 15.80 30.00
C ILE A 341 5.22 16.95 29.01
N SER A 342 6.20 17.84 28.96
CA SER A 342 6.18 18.97 28.03
C SER A 342 6.11 18.49 26.57
N ALA A 343 5.49 19.29 25.70
CA ALA A 343 5.39 18.98 24.28
C ALA A 343 6.77 18.69 23.65
N ALA A 344 7.81 19.43 24.06
CA ALA A 344 9.19 19.23 23.59
C ALA A 344 9.76 17.85 23.96
N GLN A 345 9.43 17.33 25.16
CA GLN A 345 9.86 16.00 25.60
C GLN A 345 9.10 14.87 24.90
N GLN A 346 7.90 15.15 24.38
CA GLN A 346 7.12 14.17 23.65
C GLN A 346 7.66 13.90 22.24
N VAL A 347 8.27 14.91 21.60
CA VAL A 347 8.73 14.83 20.21
C VAL A 347 9.71 13.67 20.02
N GLY A 348 9.39 12.81 19.06
CA GLY A 348 10.20 11.67 18.67
C GLY A 348 9.98 10.42 19.51
N ARG A 349 9.06 10.43 20.49
CA ARG A 349 8.89 9.34 21.47
C ARG A 349 7.52 8.70 21.42
N VAL A 350 7.39 7.57 22.10
CA VAL A 350 6.11 7.01 22.53
C VAL A 350 5.70 7.65 23.84
N ASN A 351 4.48 8.19 23.89
CA ASN A 351 3.96 8.93 25.04
C ASN A 351 2.62 8.35 25.48
N PHE A 352 2.57 7.83 26.71
CA PHE A 352 1.36 7.41 27.37
C PHE A 352 0.81 8.59 28.16
N ILE A 353 -0.09 9.34 27.54
CA ILE A 353 -0.58 10.61 28.06
C ILE A 353 -1.61 10.37 29.17
N GLN A 354 -2.63 9.55 28.90
CA GLN A 354 -3.73 9.31 29.82
C GLN A 354 -4.38 7.94 29.57
N ASN A 355 -4.74 7.21 30.63
CA ASN A 355 -5.55 5.98 30.56
C ASN A 355 -5.09 4.96 29.51
N VAL A 356 -3.78 4.81 29.34
CA VAL A 356 -3.21 3.72 28.54
C VAL A 356 -3.10 2.49 29.43
N SER A 357 -3.65 1.36 29.00
CA SER A 357 -3.69 0.14 29.81
C SER A 357 -3.31 -1.11 29.01
N SER A 358 -2.89 -2.16 29.73
CA SER A 358 -2.73 -3.50 29.19
C SER A 358 -3.46 -4.51 30.08
N GLY A 359 -4.31 -5.35 29.48
CA GLY A 359 -5.08 -6.35 30.21
C GLY A 359 -5.96 -5.76 31.32
N GLY A 360 -6.45 -4.53 31.15
CA GLY A 360 -7.25 -3.80 32.13
C GLY A 360 -6.45 -3.02 33.19
N ASN A 361 -5.12 -3.12 33.19
CA ASN A 361 -4.26 -2.42 34.16
C ASN A 361 -3.64 -1.17 33.55
N VAL A 362 -3.82 -0.01 34.19
CA VAL A 362 -3.29 1.27 33.72
C VAL A 362 -1.77 1.33 33.85
N LEU A 363 -1.09 1.74 32.78
CA LEU A 363 0.36 1.84 32.66
C LEU A 363 0.81 3.30 32.78
N ASN A 364 0.68 3.89 33.97
CA ASN A 364 0.95 5.32 34.21
C ASN A 364 2.31 5.62 34.85
N ASN A 365 3.13 4.60 35.13
CA ASN A 365 4.47 4.73 35.67
C ASN A 365 5.29 3.46 35.38
N ARG A 366 6.58 3.49 35.72
CA ARG A 366 7.50 2.36 35.49
C ARG A 366 7.10 1.08 36.23
N GLN A 367 6.71 1.18 37.50
CA GLN A 367 6.31 0.01 38.30
C GLN A 367 5.11 -0.71 37.68
N ALA A 368 4.08 0.04 37.26
CA ALA A 368 2.92 -0.51 36.58
C ALA A 368 3.30 -1.09 35.20
N PHE A 369 4.18 -0.42 34.45
CA PHE A 369 4.70 -0.92 33.18
C PHE A 369 5.48 -2.24 33.33
N ASP A 370 6.31 -2.36 34.37
CA ASP A 370 7.07 -3.57 34.65
C ASP A 370 6.18 -4.74 35.06
N GLN A 371 5.13 -4.46 35.83
CA GLN A 371 4.22 -5.49 36.33
C GLN A 371 3.23 -5.96 35.26
N PHE A 372 2.69 -5.04 34.45
CA PHE A 372 1.55 -5.32 33.57
C PHE A 372 1.82 -5.08 32.07
N GLY A 373 2.90 -4.38 31.73
CA GLY A 373 3.24 -3.99 30.34
C GLY A 373 4.18 -4.96 29.62
N ASN A 374 4.35 -6.19 30.11
CA ASN A 374 5.31 -7.16 29.55
C ASN A 374 5.04 -7.53 28.08
N ASN A 375 3.81 -7.36 27.63
CA ASN A 375 3.40 -7.58 26.25
C ASN A 375 3.67 -6.37 25.33
N ILE A 376 4.10 -5.23 25.87
CA ILE A 376 4.37 -4.00 25.12
C ILE A 376 5.87 -3.78 24.99
N LYS A 377 6.33 -3.61 23.75
CA LYS A 377 7.72 -3.25 23.41
C LYS A 377 7.78 -1.86 22.81
N ILE A 378 8.68 -1.03 23.33
CA ILE A 378 9.00 0.29 22.77
C ILE A 378 10.25 0.18 21.91
N GLY A 379 10.13 0.45 20.62
CA GLY A 379 11.19 0.31 19.64
C GLY A 379 11.55 1.62 18.94
N LYS A 380 12.57 1.54 18.08
CA LYS A 380 12.93 2.59 17.13
C LYS A 380 12.41 2.26 15.74
N ILE A 381 12.08 3.30 14.98
CA ILE A 381 11.75 3.15 13.56
C ILE A 381 13.03 2.81 12.79
N ASN A 382 12.96 1.78 11.95
CA ASN A 382 14.10 1.35 11.14
C ASN A 382 14.32 2.23 9.89
N ARG A 383 13.27 2.92 9.43
CA ARG A 383 13.26 3.83 8.26
C ARG A 383 12.36 5.04 8.56
N PRO A 384 12.91 6.12 9.14
CA PRO A 384 12.12 7.30 9.54
C PRO A 384 11.48 8.03 8.37
#